data_AF-A0A3B8WLN7-F1
#
_entry.id   AF-A0A3B8WLN7-F1
#
_cell.length_a   1.000
_cell.length_b   1.000
_cell.length_c   1.000
_cell.angle_alpha   90.00
_cell.angle_beta   90.00
_cell.angle_gamma   90.00
#
_symmetry.space_group_name_H-M   'P 1'
#
loop_
_entity.id
_entity.type
_entity.pdbx_description
1 polymer ?
#
loop_
_entity_poly.entity_id
_entity_poly.type
_entity_poly.pdbx_seq_one_letter_code
_entity_poly.pdbx_strand_id
1 'polypeptide(L)'
;IPTRGTDDDFDQLAENLNQMLDRIVYLMEGIRHVSDSIAHDLRTPLTRLRNQLENTLITVDNDEAREHVGQAVAEADQLLATFNALLRIARLETRGNSADMKAVALDELVSDACELYEALSEDKDQSFSQELEQNVRIEGDRDLLFQMISNLIDNAIK
;
A
#
# COMPACT_ATOMS: atom_id res chain seq x y z
N ILE A 1 7.97 -29.34 6.68
CA ILE A 1 7.61 -30.78 6.79
C ILE A 1 8.40 -31.36 7.96
N PRO A 2 7.74 -31.99 8.96
CA PRO A 2 8.43 -32.53 10.12
C PRO A 2 9.35 -33.68 9.73
N THR A 3 10.60 -33.64 10.20
CA THR A 3 11.52 -34.79 10.14
C THR A 3 11.12 -35.81 11.21
N ARG A 4 11.34 -37.09 10.93
CA ARG A 4 11.07 -38.20 11.84
C ARG A 4 12.16 -38.34 12.91
N GLY A 5 13.31 -37.67 12.73
CA GLY A 5 14.43 -37.69 13.67
C GLY A 5 15.20 -39.02 13.62
N THR A 6 15.05 -39.76 12.52
CA THR A 6 15.72 -41.03 12.24
C THR A 6 17.03 -40.84 11.47
N ASP A 7 17.30 -39.63 10.99
CA ASP A 7 18.52 -39.24 10.24
C ASP A 7 18.76 -40.13 9.01
N ASP A 8 17.65 -40.57 8.41
CA ASP A 8 17.63 -41.43 7.23
C ASP A 8 17.48 -40.60 5.93
N ASP A 9 17.58 -41.28 4.79
CA ASP A 9 17.45 -40.67 3.46
C ASP A 9 16.13 -39.88 3.27
N PHE A 10 15.08 -40.21 4.04
CA PHE A 10 13.79 -39.49 3.98
C PHE A 10 13.83 -38.21 4.81
N ASP A 11 14.52 -38.18 5.94
CA ASP A 11 14.77 -36.95 6.69
C ASP A 11 15.65 -35.98 5.89
N GLN A 12 16.66 -36.49 5.20
CA GLN A 12 17.52 -35.69 4.33
C GLN A 12 16.75 -35.13 3.11
N LEU A 13 15.80 -35.90 2.56
CA LEU A 13 14.89 -35.41 1.52
C LEU A 13 13.91 -34.35 2.07
N ALA A 14 13.38 -34.54 3.28
CA ALA A 14 12.49 -33.59 3.93
C ALA A 14 13.19 -32.26 4.22
N GLU A 15 14.45 -32.28 4.65
CA GLU A 15 15.27 -31.08 4.84
C GLU A 15 15.54 -30.34 3.52
N ASN A 16 15.93 -31.06 2.46
CA ASN A 16 16.13 -30.46 1.14
C ASN A 16 14.84 -29.83 0.60
N LEU A 17 13.70 -30.48 0.81
CA LEU A 17 12.39 -29.94 0.43
C LEU A 17 12.03 -28.70 1.25
N ASN A 18 12.29 -28.71 2.56
CA ASN A 18 12.10 -27.53 3.42
C ASN A 18 12.99 -26.36 2.96
N GLN A 19 14.26 -26.61 2.62
CA GLN A 19 15.16 -25.56 2.09
C GLN A 19 14.67 -24.98 0.76
N MET A 20 14.14 -25.82 -0.14
CA MET A 20 13.52 -25.33 -1.38
C MET A 20 12.26 -24.50 -1.11
N LEU A 21 11.43 -24.91 -0.14
CA LEU A 21 10.25 -24.15 0.27
C LEU A 21 10.63 -22.80 0.89
N ASP A 22 11.62 -22.76 1.79
CA ASP A 22 12.15 -21.54 2.37
C ASP A 22 12.72 -20.60 1.31
N ARG A 23 13.37 -21.16 0.27
CA ARG A 23 13.87 -20.38 -0.86
C ARG A 23 12.74 -19.76 -1.68
N ILE A 24 11.65 -20.48 -1.90
CA ILE A 24 10.45 -19.96 -2.58
C ILE A 24 9.82 -18.83 -1.77
N VAL A 25 9.70 -19.00 -0.45
CA VAL A 25 9.21 -17.96 0.47
C VAL A 25 10.06 -16.69 0.38
N TYR A 26 11.38 -16.83 0.46
CA TYR A 26 12.32 -15.69 0.36
C TYR A 26 12.19 -14.95 -0.98
N LEU A 27 12.03 -15.67 -2.10
CA LEU A 27 11.86 -15.06 -3.41
C LEU A 27 10.52 -14.31 -3.53
N MET A 28 9.46 -14.86 -2.95
CA MET A 28 8.15 -14.19 -2.88
C MET A 28 8.19 -12.91 -2.04
N GLU A 29 8.91 -12.91 -0.91
CA GLU A 29 9.14 -11.69 -0.11
C GLU A 29 9.94 -10.63 -0.87
N GLY A 30 10.96 -11.03 -1.64
CA GLY A 30 11.71 -10.12 -2.49
C GLY A 30 10.85 -9.42 -3.55
N ILE A 31 9.92 -10.16 -4.18
CA ILE A 31 8.96 -9.59 -5.13
C ILE A 31 8.03 -8.58 -4.44
N ARG A 32 7.63 -8.84 -3.19
CA ARG A 32 6.82 -7.91 -2.39
C ARG A 32 7.55 -6.58 -2.17
N HIS A 33 8.78 -6.62 -1.65
CA HIS A 33 9.56 -5.41 -1.41
C HIS A 33 9.80 -4.59 -2.67
N VAL A 34 10.10 -5.23 -3.81
CA VAL A 34 10.25 -4.53 -5.09
C VAL A 34 8.91 -3.91 -5.53
N SER A 35 7.80 -4.60 -5.33
CA SER A 35 6.47 -4.09 -5.67
C SER A 35 6.09 -2.87 -4.81
N ASP A 36 6.41 -2.87 -3.52
CA ASP A 36 6.14 -1.74 -2.61
C ASP A 36 7.04 -0.53 -2.88
N SER A 37 8.31 -0.75 -3.21
CA SER A 37 9.20 0.34 -3.65
C SER A 37 8.71 0.95 -4.97
N ILE A 38 8.35 0.11 -5.95
CA ILE A 38 7.77 0.58 -7.22
C ILE A 38 6.44 1.32 -6.97
N ALA A 39 5.65 0.88 -5.98
CA ALA A 39 4.41 1.55 -5.61
C ALA A 39 4.64 2.98 -5.16
N HIS A 40 5.59 3.16 -4.25
CA HIS A 40 5.95 4.45 -3.69
C HIS A 40 6.58 5.37 -4.76
N ASP A 41 7.48 4.81 -5.57
CA ASP A 41 8.19 5.50 -6.63
C ASP A 41 7.29 5.93 -7.79
N LEU A 42 6.17 5.23 -8.04
CA LEU A 42 5.17 5.61 -9.04
C LEU A 42 4.08 6.54 -8.49
N ARG A 43 3.74 6.46 -7.20
CA ARG A 43 2.77 7.36 -6.56
C ARG A 43 3.23 8.81 -6.65
N THR A 44 4.49 9.08 -6.32
CA THR A 44 5.06 10.44 -6.34
C THR A 44 4.96 11.15 -7.71
N PRO A 45 5.40 10.57 -8.84
CA PRO A 45 5.26 11.20 -10.15
C PRO A 45 3.81 11.28 -10.64
N LEU A 46 2.94 10.31 -10.32
CA LEU A 46 1.51 10.37 -10.69
C LEU A 46 0.76 11.47 -9.92
N THR A 47 1.01 11.62 -8.62
CA THR A 47 0.45 12.73 -7.83
C THR A 47 0.95 14.08 -8.35
N ARG A 48 2.24 14.18 -8.72
CA ARG A 48 2.77 15.42 -9.34
C ARG A 48 2.10 15.72 -10.68
N LEU A 49 1.88 14.71 -11.52
CA LEU A 49 1.20 14.86 -12.81
C LEU A 49 -0.24 15.34 -12.60
N ARG A 50 -0.98 14.74 -11.65
CA ARG A 50 -2.35 15.15 -11.29
C ARG A 50 -2.39 16.63 -10.91
N ASN A 51 -1.53 17.04 -9.97
CA ASN A 51 -1.47 18.43 -9.50
C ASN A 51 -1.10 19.41 -10.63
N GLN A 52 -0.25 19.00 -11.57
CA GLN A 52 0.12 19.83 -12.71
C GLN A 52 -1.05 20.00 -13.69
N LEU A 53 -1.85 18.95 -13.90
CA LEU A 53 -3.07 19.01 -14.71
C LEU A 53 -4.15 19.86 -14.03
N GLU A 54 -4.37 19.71 -12.72
CA GLU A 54 -5.30 20.55 -11.94
C GLU A 54 -4.93 22.03 -12.00
N ASN A 55 -3.65 22.36 -11.81
CA ASN A 55 -3.17 23.75 -11.94
C ASN A 55 -3.37 24.30 -13.37
N THR A 56 -3.20 23.46 -14.38
CA THR A 56 -3.45 23.86 -15.77
C THR A 56 -4.93 24.17 -15.99
N LEU A 57 -5.84 23.37 -15.43
CA LEU A 57 -7.29 23.55 -15.51
C LEU A 57 -7.76 24.91 -14.95
N ILE A 58 -7.08 25.42 -13.93
CA ILE A 58 -7.33 26.74 -13.31
C ILE A 58 -6.93 27.87 -14.27
N THR A 59 -5.83 27.72 -15.01
CA THR A 59 -5.25 28.77 -15.86
C THR A 59 -5.74 28.79 -17.31
N VAL A 60 -6.47 27.75 -17.74
CA VAL A 60 -6.95 27.62 -19.12
C VAL A 60 -8.25 28.41 -19.31
N ASP A 61 -8.25 29.32 -20.29
CA ASP A 61 -9.38 30.18 -20.64
C ASP A 61 -10.24 29.65 -21.80
N ASN A 62 -9.82 28.55 -22.45
CA ASN A 62 -10.57 27.92 -23.54
C ASN A 62 -11.34 26.69 -23.03
N ASP A 63 -12.65 26.66 -23.25
CA ASP A 63 -13.55 25.56 -22.84
C ASP A 63 -13.10 24.19 -23.39
N GLU A 64 -12.64 24.13 -24.65
CA GLU A 64 -12.16 22.88 -25.26
C GLU A 64 -10.88 22.36 -24.58
N ALA A 65 -9.96 23.28 -24.25
CA ALA A 65 -8.74 22.92 -23.52
C ALA A 65 -9.04 22.54 -22.06
N ARG A 66 -10.05 23.15 -21.43
CA ARG A 66 -10.49 22.79 -20.07
C ARG A 66 -11.09 21.39 -20.05
N GLU A 67 -11.89 21.03 -21.07
CA GLU A 67 -12.43 19.67 -21.21
C GLU A 67 -11.31 18.63 -21.39
N HIS A 68 -10.32 18.88 -22.24
CA HIS A 68 -9.19 17.98 -22.45
C HIS A 68 -8.33 17.79 -21.19
N VAL A 69 -8.06 18.86 -20.44
CA VAL A 69 -7.30 18.75 -19.18
C VAL A 69 -8.12 17.99 -18.13
N GLY A 70 -9.43 18.21 -18.06
CA GLY A 70 -10.32 17.43 -17.18
C GLY A 70 -10.32 15.94 -17.50
N GLN A 71 -10.32 15.56 -18.79
CA GLN A 71 -10.17 14.17 -19.21
C GLN A 71 -8.82 13.58 -18.79
N ALA A 72 -7.73 14.33 -18.94
CA ALA A 72 -6.40 13.89 -18.53
C ALA A 72 -6.29 13.67 -17.00
N VAL A 73 -6.96 14.50 -16.19
CA VAL A 73 -7.07 14.29 -14.74
C VAL A 73 -7.79 12.98 -14.44
N ALA A 74 -8.95 12.75 -15.07
CA ALA A 74 -9.72 11.52 -14.88
C ALA A 74 -8.94 10.26 -15.30
N GLU A 75 -8.15 10.32 -16.38
CA GLU A 75 -7.26 9.23 -16.79
C GLU A 75 -6.15 8.96 -15.77
N ALA A 76 -5.55 10.01 -15.21
CA ALA A 76 -4.53 9.86 -14.15
C ALA A 76 -5.11 9.19 -12.89
N ASP A 77 -6.33 9.56 -12.50
CA ASP A 77 -7.04 8.93 -11.38
C ASP A 77 -7.36 7.45 -11.64
N GLN A 78 -7.81 7.12 -12.86
CA GLN A 78 -8.07 5.75 -13.27
C GLN A 78 -6.79 4.89 -13.24
N LEU A 79 -5.66 5.45 -13.66
CA LEU A 79 -4.35 4.78 -13.61
C LEU A 79 -3.90 4.54 -12.15
N LEU A 80 -4.04 5.55 -11.29
CA LEU A 80 -3.78 5.42 -9.85
C LEU A 80 -4.64 4.32 -9.22
N ALA A 81 -5.94 4.29 -9.52
CA ALA A 81 -6.87 3.28 -9.01
C ALA A 81 -6.50 1.87 -9.47
N THR A 82 -6.20 1.69 -10.76
CA THR A 82 -5.79 0.40 -11.34
C THR A 82 -4.49 -0.10 -10.71
N PHE A 83 -3.53 0.80 -10.54
CA PHE A 83 -2.25 0.48 -9.95
C PHE A 83 -2.37 0.07 -8.48
N ASN A 84 -3.16 0.80 -7.69
CA ASN A 84 -3.49 0.41 -6.30
C ASN A 84 -4.19 -0.96 -6.24
N ALA A 85 -5.05 -1.28 -7.20
CA ALA A 85 -5.70 -2.60 -7.28
C ALA A 85 -4.71 -3.73 -7.59
N LEU A 86 -3.75 -3.52 -8.50
CA LEU A 86 -2.70 -4.49 -8.81
C LEU A 86 -1.79 -4.77 -7.60
N LEU A 87 -1.38 -3.72 -6.88
CA LEU A 87 -0.60 -3.87 -5.65
C LEU A 87 -1.36 -4.67 -4.59
N ARG A 88 -2.67 -4.42 -4.46
CA ARG A 88 -3.53 -5.18 -3.55
C ARG A 88 -3.63 -6.65 -3.95
N ILE A 89 -3.70 -6.98 -5.24
CA ILE A 89 -3.68 -8.38 -5.73
C ILE A 89 -2.34 -9.05 -5.40
N ALA A 90 -1.21 -8.40 -5.72
CA ALA A 90 0.12 -8.92 -5.42
C ALA A 90 0.30 -9.20 -3.91
N ARG A 91 -0.23 -8.32 -3.05
CA ARG A 91 -0.24 -8.52 -1.59
C ARG A 91 -1.12 -9.70 -1.16
N LEU A 92 -2.29 -9.89 -1.78
CA LEU A 92 -3.19 -11.00 -1.47
C LEU A 92 -2.61 -12.36 -1.87
N GLU A 93 -1.88 -12.44 -2.99
CA GLU A 93 -1.27 -13.68 -3.46
C GLU A 93 -0.09 -14.14 -2.60
N THR A 94 0.54 -13.21 -1.88
CA THR A 94 1.69 -13.50 -0.99
C THR A 94 1.27 -13.89 0.44
N ARG A 95 -0.03 -14.05 0.71
CA ARG A 95 -0.63 -14.37 2.05
C ARG A 95 -0.24 -15.73 2.66
N GLY A 96 0.67 -16.47 2.06
CA GLY A 96 1.04 -17.82 2.50
C GLY A 96 1.87 -17.87 3.79
N ASN A 97 2.67 -16.84 4.10
CA ASN A 97 3.57 -16.87 5.25
C ASN A 97 3.41 -15.66 6.15
N SER A 98 3.32 -15.94 7.45
CA SER A 98 3.26 -15.04 8.60
C SER A 98 4.49 -14.13 8.73
N ALA A 99 4.75 -13.27 7.75
CA ALA A 99 5.91 -12.40 7.74
C ALA A 99 5.68 -11.14 8.59
N ASP A 100 6.53 -10.95 9.60
CA ASP A 100 6.77 -9.71 10.36
C ASP A 100 5.63 -9.13 11.22
N MET A 101 5.03 -9.97 12.07
CA MET A 101 4.40 -9.45 13.29
C MET A 101 5.46 -8.76 14.16
N LYS A 102 5.46 -7.43 14.20
CA LYS A 102 6.40 -6.61 14.98
C LYS A 102 5.63 -5.64 15.85
N ALA A 103 6.28 -5.10 16.87
CA ALA A 103 5.71 -4.01 17.66
C ALA A 103 5.59 -2.75 16.79
N VAL A 104 4.37 -2.30 16.54
CA VAL A 104 4.01 -1.12 15.75
C VAL A 104 3.48 -0.04 16.67
N ALA A 105 4.04 1.17 16.58
CA ALA A 105 3.49 2.37 17.21
C ALA A 105 2.25 2.83 16.44
N LEU A 106 1.07 2.63 17.03
CA LEU A 106 -0.22 2.82 16.36
C LEU A 106 -0.55 4.31 16.18
N ASP A 107 -0.13 5.15 17.12
CA ASP A 107 -0.22 6.60 17.06
C ASP A 107 0.52 7.19 15.86
N GLU A 108 1.78 6.80 15.68
CA GLU A 108 2.58 7.23 14.52
C GLU A 108 1.94 6.76 13.20
N LEU A 109 1.51 5.50 13.17
CA LEU A 109 0.93 4.90 11.96
C LEU A 109 -0.40 5.54 11.56
N VAL A 110 -1.27 5.86 12.52
CA VAL A 110 -2.53 6.55 12.23
C VAL A 110 -2.27 8.00 11.82
N SER A 111 -1.32 8.69 12.46
CA SER A 111 -0.95 10.06 12.09
C SER A 111 -0.45 10.13 10.64
N ASP A 112 0.46 9.23 10.24
CA ASP A 112 0.95 9.13 8.87
C ASP A 112 -0.19 8.93 7.85
N ALA A 113 -1.18 8.12 8.22
CA ALA A 113 -2.33 7.85 7.36
C ALA A 113 -3.26 9.07 7.27
N CYS A 114 -3.50 9.75 8.39
CA CYS A 114 -4.29 10.97 8.46
C CYS A 114 -3.70 12.10 7.60
N GLU A 115 -2.38 12.36 7.69
CA GLU A 115 -1.69 13.39 6.91
C GLU A 115 -1.87 13.19 5.39
N LEU A 116 -1.92 11.94 4.93
CA LEU A 116 -2.11 11.64 3.50
C LEU A 116 -3.49 12.06 2.97
N TYR A 117 -4.49 12.12 3.84
CA TYR A 117 -5.89 12.39 3.47
C TYR A 117 -6.40 13.76 3.93
N GLU A 118 -5.61 14.52 4.70
CA GLU A 118 -5.95 15.86 5.17
C GLU A 118 -6.28 16.80 4.00
N ALA A 119 -5.40 16.88 2.99
CA ALA A 119 -5.62 17.68 1.79
C ALA A 119 -6.87 17.24 0.99
N LEU A 120 -7.14 15.92 0.92
CA LEU A 120 -8.31 15.38 0.22
C LEU A 120 -9.63 15.73 0.93
N SER A 121 -9.60 15.81 2.26
CA SER A 121 -10.76 16.21 3.07
C SER A 121 -11.07 17.70 2.97
N GLU A 122 -10.03 18.54 2.91
CA GLU A 122 -10.16 19.99 2.67
C GLU A 122 -10.80 20.27 1.30
N ASP A 123 -10.36 19.57 0.25
CA ASP A 123 -10.93 19.69 -1.10
C ASP A 123 -12.44 19.34 -1.17
N LYS A 124 -12.95 18.61 -0.18
CA LYS A 124 -14.37 18.22 -0.06
C LYS A 124 -15.16 19.03 0.97
N ASP A 125 -14.60 20.10 1.52
CA ASP A 125 -15.18 20.89 2.62
C ASP A 125 -15.57 20.03 3.85
N GLN A 126 -14.85 18.93 4.10
CA GLN A 126 -15.08 18.03 5.23
C GLN A 126 -14.14 18.34 6.38
N SER A 127 -14.64 18.31 7.62
CA SER A 127 -13.80 18.48 8.80
C SER A 127 -13.11 17.16 9.17
N PHE A 128 -11.78 17.15 9.16
CA PHE A 128 -10.97 16.02 9.57
C PHE A 128 -10.26 16.31 10.89
N SER A 129 -10.39 15.41 11.87
CA SER A 129 -9.77 15.58 13.19
C SER A 129 -9.30 14.25 13.75
N GLN A 130 -8.14 14.24 14.39
CA GLN A 130 -7.56 13.05 15.01
C GLN A 130 -7.47 13.19 16.53
N GLU A 131 -7.86 12.13 17.24
CA GLU A 131 -7.70 12.02 18.69
C GLU A 131 -6.98 10.70 18.98
N LEU A 132 -5.68 10.80 19.27
CA LEU A 132 -4.78 9.65 19.38
C LEU A 132 -4.17 9.60 20.77
N GLU A 133 -4.23 8.43 21.39
CA GLU A 133 -3.50 8.14 22.62
C GLU A 133 -2.04 7.80 22.26
N GLN A 134 -1.08 8.47 22.92
CA GLN A 134 0.34 8.35 22.60
C GLN A 134 0.94 7.04 23.15
N ASN A 135 1.97 6.53 22.47
CA ASN A 135 2.74 5.34 22.85
C ASN A 135 1.94 4.02 22.85
N VAL A 136 0.83 3.96 22.12
CA VAL A 136 0.09 2.71 21.94
C VAL A 136 0.85 1.81 20.97
N ARG A 137 1.27 0.63 21.45
CA ARG A 137 1.97 -0.36 20.62
C ARG A 137 1.17 -1.64 20.47
N ILE A 138 1.06 -2.13 19.24
CA ILE A 138 0.40 -3.40 18.92
C ILE A 138 1.35 -4.32 18.15
N GLU A 139 1.17 -5.64 18.29
CA GLU A 139 1.84 -6.58 17.40
C GLU A 139 1.05 -6.70 16.10
N GLY A 140 1.71 -6.43 14.98
CA GLY A 140 1.09 -6.47 13.68
C GLY A 140 2.08 -6.25 12.55
N ASP A 141 1.60 -6.49 11.35
CA ASP A 141 2.26 -6.03 10.13
C ASP A 141 1.89 -4.56 9.93
N ARG A 142 2.90 -3.69 9.97
CA ARG A 142 2.73 -2.23 9.86
C ARG A 142 2.01 -1.86 8.56
N ASP A 143 2.36 -2.48 7.45
CA ASP A 143 1.83 -2.11 6.14
C ASP A 143 0.37 -2.54 5.99
N LEU A 144 0.00 -3.70 6.54
CA LEU A 144 -1.40 -4.14 6.59
C LEU A 144 -2.26 -3.26 7.49
N LEU A 145 -1.75 -2.86 8.65
CA LEU A 145 -2.44 -1.94 9.55
C LEU A 145 -2.63 -0.57 8.90
N PHE A 146 -1.58 -0.04 8.27
CA PHE A 146 -1.64 1.22 7.52
C PHE A 146 -2.71 1.14 6.42
N GLN A 147 -2.68 0.07 5.62
CA GLN A 147 -3.67 -0.14 4.56
C GLN A 147 -5.10 -0.26 5.09
N MET A 148 -5.31 -0.96 6.20
CA MET A 148 -6.61 -1.06 6.85
C MET A 148 -7.12 0.33 7.24
N ILE A 149 -6.29 1.13 7.90
CA ILE A 149 -6.64 2.48 8.33
C ILE A 149 -6.90 3.41 7.15
N SER A 150 -6.05 3.40 6.12
CA SER A 150 -6.28 4.19 4.89
C SER A 150 -7.60 3.84 4.23
N ASN A 151 -7.99 2.57 4.19
CA ASN A 151 -9.28 2.16 3.64
C ASN A 151 -10.47 2.67 4.48
N LEU A 152 -10.34 2.69 5.80
CA LEU A 152 -11.37 3.23 6.68
C LEU A 152 -11.51 4.74 6.50
N ILE A 153 -10.40 5.47 6.41
CA ILE A 153 -10.36 6.91 6.16
C ILE A 153 -10.94 7.25 4.78
N ASP A 154 -10.51 6.55 3.73
CA ASP A 154 -11.04 6.73 2.38
C ASP A 154 -12.56 6.49 2.33
N ASN A 155 -13.05 5.46 3.04
CA ASN A 155 -14.49 5.22 3.16
C ASN A 155 -15.23 6.30 3.96
N ALA A 156 -14.58 6.95 4.93
CA ALA A 156 -15.18 8.04 5.69
C ALA A 156 -15.24 9.35 4.89
N ILE A 157 -14.30 9.56 3.96
CA ILE A 157 -14.22 10.75 3.09
C ILE A 157 -15.09 10.62 1.83
N LYS A 158 -15.35 9.39 1.37
CA LYS A 158 -16.25 9.10 0.24
C LYS A 158 -17.70 9.44 0.56
#